data_AF-A0A0G1HZ65-F1
#
_entry.id   AF-A0A0G1HZ65-F1
#
_cell.length_a   1.000
_cell.length_b   1.000
_cell.length_c   1.000
_cell.angle_alpha   90.00
_cell.angle_beta   90.00
_cell.angle_gamma   90.00
#
_symmetry.space_group_name_H-M   'P 1'
#
loop_
_entity.id
_entity.type
_entity.pdbx_description
1 polymer ?
#
loop_
_entity_poly.entity_id
_entity_poly.type
_entity_poly.pdbx_seq_one_letter_code
_entity_poly.pdbx_strand_id
1 'polypeptide(L)'
;MSEVYKGTNAEEQKPQEENGQYEQYMKDHPETIIAPEDLRECGPEIAELEEMIVSFESAHPLAELLLIIDLTPELDVLFKNDRDMSAEEIESAINNLLPEDARVYEVRTNAKNILITILEKLYILAKETNISPEKHEELKAKYMRLSRAVGIINNNKVDHNR
;
A
#
# COMPACT_ATOMS: atom_id res chain seq x y z
N MET A 1 29.96 -49.22 -6.02
CA MET A 1 30.18 -48.07 -6.91
C MET A 1 28.90 -47.27 -6.92
N SER A 2 29.06 -46.02 -6.54
CA SER A 2 28.10 -45.10 -5.94
C SER A 2 27.29 -44.29 -6.96
N GLU A 3 26.05 -44.02 -6.57
CA GLU A 3 25.23 -42.82 -6.77
C GLU A 3 25.24 -42.11 -8.13
N VAL A 4 24.10 -42.24 -8.82
CA VAL A 4 23.69 -41.44 -9.97
C VAL A 4 23.08 -40.13 -9.46
N TYR A 5 23.78 -39.04 -9.77
CA TYR A 5 23.37 -37.64 -9.90
C TYR A 5 21.95 -37.25 -9.42
N LYS A 6 21.89 -36.61 -8.23
CA LYS A 6 20.81 -35.66 -7.89
C LYS A 6 21.02 -34.36 -8.67
N GLY A 7 20.31 -34.24 -9.78
CA GLY A 7 20.10 -32.97 -10.47
C GLY A 7 19.16 -32.08 -9.68
N THR A 8 19.62 -30.87 -9.41
CA THR A 8 18.90 -29.71 -8.88
C THR A 8 17.59 -29.46 -9.62
N ASN A 9 16.50 -29.20 -8.89
CA ASN A 9 15.47 -28.31 -9.44
C ASN A 9 14.85 -27.44 -8.35
N ALA A 10 14.98 -26.14 -8.63
CA ALA A 10 14.42 -24.94 -8.03
C ALA A 10 13.58 -25.07 -6.76
N GLU A 11 14.01 -24.30 -5.76
CA GLU A 11 13.16 -23.73 -4.74
C GLU A 11 11.87 -23.18 -5.37
N GLU A 12 10.73 -23.81 -5.07
CA GLU A 12 9.45 -23.10 -5.08
C GLU A 12 9.47 -22.15 -3.88
N GLN A 13 10.16 -21.03 -4.04
CA GLN A 13 9.90 -19.85 -3.23
C GLN A 13 8.47 -19.41 -3.55
N LYS A 14 7.52 -19.83 -2.72
CA LYS A 14 6.19 -19.22 -2.68
C LYS A 14 6.39 -17.73 -2.39
N PRO A 15 5.91 -16.80 -3.25
CA PRO A 15 5.79 -15.41 -2.84
C PRO A 15 4.54 -15.33 -1.95
N GLN A 16 4.68 -15.59 -0.65
CA GLN A 16 3.52 -15.61 0.26
C GLN A 16 3.62 -14.63 1.44
N GLU A 17 4.32 -13.50 1.26
CA GLU A 17 4.28 -12.39 2.24
C GLU A 17 4.26 -10.98 1.58
N GLU A 18 3.82 -10.83 0.32
CA GLU A 18 3.78 -9.52 -0.37
C GLU A 18 2.42 -8.79 -0.30
N ASN A 19 1.42 -9.35 0.38
CA ASN A 19 0.03 -8.91 0.24
C ASN A 19 -0.63 -8.40 1.53
N GLY A 20 0.16 -8.12 2.58
CA GLY A 20 -0.36 -7.88 3.93
C GLY A 20 -1.48 -6.85 3.99
N GLN A 21 -1.34 -5.68 3.35
CA GLN A 21 -2.38 -4.63 3.44
C GLN A 21 -3.58 -4.87 2.52
N TYR A 22 -3.35 -5.24 1.25
CA TYR A 22 -4.45 -5.50 0.31
C TYR A 22 -5.27 -6.72 0.73
N GLU A 23 -4.63 -7.85 1.01
CA GLU A 23 -5.36 -9.06 1.45
C GLU A 23 -6.02 -8.86 2.80
N GLN A 24 -5.39 -8.14 3.74
CA GLN A 24 -6.02 -7.86 5.02
C GLN A 24 -7.24 -6.96 4.84
N TYR A 25 -7.15 -5.93 4.00
CA TYR A 25 -8.30 -5.10 3.66
C TYR A 25 -9.42 -5.92 3.03
N MET A 26 -9.12 -6.82 2.09
CA MET A 26 -10.13 -7.71 1.49
C MET A 26 -10.75 -8.68 2.50
N LYS A 27 -9.99 -9.14 3.51
CA LYS A 27 -10.50 -9.99 4.59
C LYS A 27 -11.42 -9.22 5.55
N ASP A 28 -11.04 -7.99 5.89
CA ASP A 28 -11.78 -7.13 6.82
C ASP A 28 -13.02 -6.51 6.16
N HIS A 29 -13.03 -6.43 4.83
CA HIS A 29 -14.13 -5.96 4.00
C HIS A 29 -14.65 -7.08 3.08
N PRO A 30 -15.33 -8.11 3.63
CA PRO A 30 -15.78 -9.25 2.83
C PRO A 30 -16.73 -8.80 1.72
N GLU A 31 -16.52 -9.36 0.53
CA GLU A 31 -17.36 -9.09 -0.64
C GLU A 31 -18.82 -9.44 -0.35
N THR A 32 -19.69 -8.49 -0.65
CA THR A 32 -21.12 -8.75 -0.73
C THR A 32 -21.38 -9.29 -2.12
N ILE A 33 -21.92 -10.50 -2.24
CA ILE A 33 -22.14 -11.13 -3.56
C ILE A 33 -23.25 -10.34 -4.28
N ILE A 34 -22.84 -9.53 -5.25
CA ILE A 34 -23.73 -8.88 -6.22
C ILE A 34 -23.83 -9.84 -7.41
N ALA A 35 -25.04 -10.08 -7.91
CA ALA A 35 -25.21 -10.93 -9.07
C ALA A 35 -24.54 -10.26 -10.30
N PRO A 36 -23.94 -11.01 -11.23
CA PRO A 36 -23.29 -10.43 -12.41
C PRO A 36 -24.18 -9.48 -13.22
N GLU A 37 -25.48 -9.77 -13.27
CA GLU A 37 -26.52 -8.94 -13.89
C GLU A 37 -26.80 -7.61 -13.16
N ASP A 38 -26.43 -7.51 -11.89
CA ASP A 38 -26.59 -6.33 -11.05
C ASP A 38 -25.30 -5.49 -10.95
N LEU A 39 -24.21 -5.93 -11.59
CA LEU A 39 -22.97 -5.15 -11.68
C LEU A 39 -23.17 -3.92 -12.58
N ARG A 40 -22.74 -2.76 -12.08
CA ARG A 40 -22.78 -1.53 -12.86
C ARG A 40 -21.69 -1.53 -13.93
N GLU A 41 -21.91 -0.84 -15.04
CA GLU A 41 -20.83 -0.56 -15.98
C GLU A 41 -19.71 0.25 -15.30
N CYS A 42 -18.46 -0.14 -15.54
CA CYS A 42 -17.30 0.69 -15.26
C CYS A 42 -17.42 1.98 -16.07
N GLY A 43 -17.82 3.07 -15.42
CA GLY A 43 -17.91 4.39 -16.00
C GLY A 43 -16.56 5.10 -15.94
N PRO A 44 -16.50 6.39 -15.53
CA PRO A 44 -15.25 7.14 -15.47
C PRO A 44 -14.31 6.68 -14.35
N GLU A 45 -14.73 5.78 -13.46
CA GLU A 45 -14.00 5.42 -12.24
C GLU A 45 -12.63 4.80 -12.50
N ILE A 46 -12.47 4.08 -13.63
CA ILE A 46 -11.15 3.57 -14.06
C ILE A 46 -10.21 4.76 -14.35
N ALA A 47 -10.69 5.75 -15.11
CA ALA A 47 -9.90 6.92 -15.46
C ALA A 47 -9.58 7.77 -14.21
N GLU A 48 -10.53 7.91 -13.29
CA GLU A 48 -10.30 8.59 -12.00
C GLU A 48 -9.22 7.87 -11.17
N LEU A 49 -9.27 6.54 -11.08
CA LEU A 49 -8.27 5.78 -10.34
C LEU A 49 -6.88 5.90 -10.99
N GLU A 50 -6.81 5.88 -12.32
CA GLU A 50 -5.56 6.10 -13.06
C GLU A 50 -5.02 7.52 -12.83
N GLU A 51 -5.89 8.54 -12.82
CA GLU A 51 -5.52 9.92 -12.52
C GLU A 51 -5.00 10.06 -11.08
N MET A 52 -5.61 9.36 -10.11
CA MET A 52 -5.13 9.34 -8.73
C MET A 52 -3.74 8.70 -8.61
N ILE A 53 -3.49 7.60 -9.33
CA ILE A 53 -2.18 6.95 -9.39
C ILE A 53 -1.13 7.89 -10.00
N VAL A 54 -1.46 8.57 -11.11
CA VAL A 54 -0.56 9.53 -11.74
C VAL A 54 -0.29 10.73 -10.82
N SER A 55 -1.32 11.24 -10.16
CA SER A 55 -1.21 12.34 -9.20
C SER A 55 -0.33 11.95 -8.01
N PHE A 56 -0.46 10.72 -7.51
CA PHE A 56 0.42 10.18 -6.48
C PHE A 56 1.88 10.18 -6.93
N GLU A 57 2.18 9.62 -8.11
CA GLU A 57 3.56 9.55 -8.61
C GLU A 57 4.17 10.94 -8.87
N SER A 58 3.34 11.92 -9.23
CA SER A 58 3.77 13.31 -9.40
C SER A 58 4.01 14.05 -8.08
N ALA A 59 3.19 13.80 -7.06
CA ALA A 59 3.26 14.49 -5.77
C ALA A 59 4.25 13.83 -4.80
N HIS A 60 4.45 12.52 -4.93
CA HIS A 60 5.28 11.71 -4.05
C HIS A 60 6.33 10.94 -4.86
N PRO A 61 7.54 11.52 -5.05
CA PRO A 61 8.61 10.86 -5.77
C PRO A 61 8.94 9.51 -5.11
N LEU A 62 8.78 8.41 -5.84
CA LEU A 62 9.01 7.08 -5.28
C LEU A 62 10.43 6.91 -4.74
N ALA A 63 11.41 7.59 -5.36
CA ALA A 63 12.80 7.59 -4.90
C ALA A 63 12.95 8.21 -3.50
N GLU A 64 12.16 9.24 -3.15
CA GLU A 64 12.19 9.84 -1.82
C GLU A 64 11.57 8.91 -0.78
N LEU A 65 10.44 8.29 -1.12
CA LEU A 65 9.77 7.32 -0.24
C LEU A 65 10.66 6.10 0.05
N LEU A 66 11.35 5.56 -0.98
CA LEU A 66 12.25 4.42 -0.86
C LEU A 66 13.54 4.69 -0.06
N LEU A 67 13.85 5.97 0.23
CA LEU A 67 14.99 6.35 1.06
C LEU A 67 14.63 6.37 2.55
N ILE A 68 13.34 6.33 2.91
CA ILE A 68 12.88 6.29 4.29
C ILE A 68 13.04 4.84 4.77
N ILE A 69 14.18 4.50 5.39
CA ILE A 69 14.46 3.13 5.82
C ILE A 69 14.42 3.01 7.35
N ASP A 70 15.21 3.83 8.04
CA ASP A 70 15.31 3.79 9.49
C ASP A 70 14.48 4.93 10.09
N LEU A 71 13.69 4.62 11.12
CA LEU A 71 12.88 5.57 11.86
C LEU A 71 13.50 5.81 13.24
N THR A 72 13.51 7.07 13.68
CA THR A 72 13.83 7.38 15.06
C THR A 72 12.76 6.79 16.00
N PRO A 73 13.08 6.47 17.26
CA PRO A 73 12.11 5.96 18.21
C PRO A 73 10.89 6.89 18.36
N GLU A 74 11.12 8.20 18.36
CA GLU A 74 10.08 9.23 18.46
C GLU A 74 9.12 9.17 17.26
N LEU A 75 9.68 9.04 16.06
CA LEU A 75 8.90 8.95 14.82
C LEU A 75 8.12 7.64 14.71
N ASP A 76 8.71 6.51 15.10
CA ASP A 76 8.03 5.21 15.14
C ASP A 76 6.85 5.21 16.13
N VAL A 77 7.04 5.81 17.31
CA VAL A 77 5.97 5.99 18.30
C VAL A 77 4.84 6.85 17.73
N LEU A 78 5.17 7.93 17.02
CA LEU A 78 4.16 8.78 16.39
C LEU A 78 3.35 8.00 15.34
N PHE A 79 4.00 7.27 14.43
CA PHE A 79 3.31 6.46 13.43
C PHE A 79 2.42 5.34 13.99
N LYS A 80 2.70 4.85 15.20
CA LYS A 80 1.90 3.82 15.85
C LYS A 80 0.64 4.38 16.51
N ASN A 81 0.70 5.61 17.00
CA ASN A 81 -0.34 6.22 17.81
C ASN A 81 -1.13 7.30 17.07
N ASP A 82 -0.70 7.76 15.90
CA ASP A 82 -1.32 8.86 15.16
C ASP A 82 -2.82 8.66 14.93
N ARG A 83 -3.27 7.42 14.73
CA ARG A 83 -4.68 7.08 14.56
C ARG A 83 -5.56 7.37 15.78
N ASP A 84 -4.98 7.30 16.98
CA ASP A 84 -5.68 7.48 18.26
C ASP A 84 -5.47 8.90 18.82
N MET A 85 -4.63 9.71 18.17
CA MET A 85 -4.34 11.08 18.56
C MET A 85 -5.29 12.08 17.88
N SER A 86 -5.62 13.15 18.58
CA SER A 86 -6.27 14.33 17.98
C SER A 86 -5.32 15.07 17.04
N ALA A 87 -5.87 15.91 16.16
CA ALA A 87 -5.07 16.72 15.24
C ALA A 87 -4.09 17.64 16.00
N GLU A 88 -4.51 18.21 17.13
CA GLU A 88 -3.69 19.07 17.98
C GLU A 88 -2.55 18.29 18.65
N GLU A 89 -2.79 17.05 19.05
CA GLU A 89 -1.75 16.17 19.61
C GLU A 89 -0.73 15.76 18.55
N ILE A 90 -1.17 15.46 17.32
CA ILE A 90 -0.28 15.15 16.20
C ILE A 90 0.59 16.37 15.88
N GLU A 91 -0.01 17.56 15.76
CA GLU A 91 0.72 18.80 15.47
C GLU A 91 1.75 19.10 16.57
N SER A 92 1.36 18.94 17.84
CA SER A 92 2.28 19.07 18.98
C SER A 92 3.43 18.06 18.90
N ALA A 93 3.15 16.79 18.59
CA ALA A 93 4.18 15.77 18.46
C ALA A 93 5.16 16.08 17.31
N ILE A 94 4.66 16.50 16.15
CA ILE A 94 5.48 16.92 15.00
C ILE A 94 6.38 18.10 15.37
N ASN A 95 5.86 19.09 16.09
CA ASN A 95 6.63 20.27 16.53
C ASN A 95 7.76 19.91 17.51
N ASN A 96 7.71 18.73 18.14
CA ASN A 96 8.76 18.23 19.02
C ASN A 96 9.79 17.33 18.31
N LEU A 97 9.56 16.97 17.03
CA LEU A 97 10.50 16.19 16.23
C LEU A 97 11.64 17.07 15.71
N LEU A 98 12.74 16.41 15.31
CA LEU A 98 13.74 17.05 14.46
C LEU A 98 13.10 17.43 13.10
N PRO A 99 13.54 18.54 12.46
CA PRO A 99 12.99 18.95 11.16
C PRO A 99 12.99 17.84 10.10
N GLU A 100 14.02 17.00 10.09
CA GLU A 100 14.14 15.85 9.20
C GLU A 100 13.07 14.79 9.48
N ASP A 101 12.85 14.45 10.75
CA ASP A 101 11.84 13.46 11.16
C ASP A 101 10.42 13.97 10.92
N ALA A 102 10.17 15.26 11.16
CA ALA A 102 8.90 15.90 10.83
C ALA A 102 8.60 15.82 9.32
N ARG A 103 9.60 16.07 8.47
CA ARG A 103 9.46 15.91 7.02
C ARG A 103 9.19 14.45 6.63
N VAL A 104 9.88 13.50 7.24
CA VAL A 104 9.63 12.06 6.98
C VAL A 104 8.20 11.69 7.37
N TYR A 105 7.71 12.16 8.52
CA TYR A 105 6.33 11.96 8.94
C TYR A 105 5.36 12.50 7.90
N GLU A 106 5.51 13.76 7.51
CA GLU A 106 4.62 14.42 6.55
C GLU A 106 4.59 13.71 5.19
N VAL A 107 5.77 13.45 4.61
CA VAL A 107 5.90 12.80 3.30
C VAL A 107 5.24 11.42 3.31
N ARG A 108 5.52 10.61 4.34
CA ARG A 108 5.01 9.24 4.41
C ARG A 108 3.52 9.20 4.75
N THR A 109 3.05 10.02 5.69
CA THR A 109 1.64 10.06 6.09
C THR A 109 0.76 10.55 4.96
N ASN A 110 1.17 11.59 4.24
CA ASN A 110 0.42 12.07 3.07
C ASN A 110 0.34 10.99 1.98
N ALA A 111 1.45 10.33 1.66
CA ALA A 111 1.45 9.23 0.70
C ALA A 111 0.55 8.06 1.15
N LYS A 112 0.64 7.65 2.42
CA LYS A 112 -0.20 6.58 2.99
C LYS A 112 -1.70 6.91 2.90
N ASN A 113 -2.09 8.15 3.19
CA ASN A 113 -3.50 8.56 3.12
C ASN A 113 -4.06 8.47 1.69
N ILE A 114 -3.28 8.91 0.69
CA ILE A 114 -3.69 8.79 -0.72
C ILE A 114 -3.76 7.33 -1.14
N LEU A 115 -2.81 6.48 -0.72
CA LEU A 115 -2.85 5.04 -0.98
C LEU A 115 -4.13 4.38 -0.45
N ILE A 116 -4.58 4.76 0.74
CA ILE A 116 -5.84 4.24 1.31
C ILE A 116 -7.01 4.58 0.37
N THR A 117 -7.09 5.81 -0.12
CA THR A 117 -8.16 6.19 -1.06
C THR A 117 -8.06 5.45 -2.40
N ILE A 118 -6.85 5.20 -2.91
CA ILE A 118 -6.63 4.38 -4.12
C ILE A 118 -7.10 2.94 -3.88
N LEU A 119 -6.77 2.35 -2.72
CA LEU A 119 -7.19 1.00 -2.35
C LEU A 119 -8.73 0.88 -2.26
N GLU A 120 -9.38 1.85 -1.62
CA GLU A 120 -10.84 1.92 -1.49
C GLU A 120 -11.52 1.95 -2.86
N LYS A 121 -11.04 2.81 -3.78
CA LYS A 121 -11.58 2.88 -5.14
C LYS A 121 -11.32 1.59 -5.93
N LEU A 122 -10.14 0.99 -5.80
CA LEU A 122 -9.82 -0.29 -6.45
C LEU A 122 -10.77 -1.40 -5.96
N TYR A 123 -11.04 -1.46 -4.66
CA TYR A 123 -12.02 -2.39 -4.08
C TYR A 123 -13.43 -2.17 -4.59
N ILE A 124 -13.91 -0.92 -4.62
CA ILE A 124 -15.24 -0.58 -5.13
C ILE A 124 -15.37 -0.99 -6.60
N LEU A 125 -14.35 -0.75 -7.43
CA LEU A 125 -14.32 -1.20 -8.81
C LEU A 125 -14.46 -2.72 -8.91
N ALA A 126 -13.67 -3.48 -8.15
CA ALA A 126 -13.74 -4.94 -8.16
C ALA A 126 -15.12 -5.47 -7.76
N LYS A 127 -15.74 -4.82 -6.78
CA LYS A 127 -16.97 -5.29 -6.14
C LYS A 127 -18.24 -4.89 -6.86
N GLU A 128 -18.33 -3.64 -7.31
CA GLU A 128 -19.60 -3.01 -7.73
C GLU A 128 -19.72 -2.86 -9.25
N THR A 129 -18.66 -3.18 -9.99
CA THR A 129 -18.61 -2.94 -11.43
C THR A 129 -18.26 -4.19 -12.23
N ASN A 130 -18.58 -4.15 -13.52
CA ASN A 130 -18.23 -5.20 -14.48
C ASN A 130 -16.78 -5.11 -14.99
N ILE A 131 -15.84 -4.61 -14.16
CA ILE A 131 -14.44 -4.46 -14.55
C ILE A 131 -13.87 -5.80 -14.99
N SER A 132 -13.11 -5.80 -16.09
CA SER A 132 -12.46 -7.04 -16.53
C SER A 132 -11.41 -7.46 -15.51
N PRO A 133 -11.25 -8.79 -15.25
CA PRO A 133 -10.22 -9.27 -14.34
C PRO A 133 -8.81 -8.78 -14.72
N GLU A 134 -8.51 -8.69 -16.02
CA GLU A 134 -7.22 -8.21 -16.53
C GLU A 134 -6.99 -6.74 -16.16
N LYS A 135 -8.02 -5.89 -16.33
CA LYS A 135 -7.89 -4.47 -16.01
C LYS A 135 -7.79 -4.22 -14.51
N HIS A 136 -8.55 -4.97 -13.72
CA HIS A 136 -8.44 -4.92 -12.27
C HIS A 136 -7.03 -5.34 -11.81
N GLU A 137 -6.46 -6.42 -12.35
CA GLU A 137 -5.11 -6.86 -12.00
C GLU A 137 -4.02 -5.84 -12.43
N GLU A 138 -4.20 -5.17 -13.57
CA GLU A 138 -3.32 -4.06 -13.99
C GLU A 138 -3.32 -2.91 -12.97
N LEU A 139 -4.50 -2.48 -12.52
CA LEU A 139 -4.65 -1.39 -11.55
C LEU A 139 -4.11 -1.80 -10.17
N LYS A 140 -4.36 -3.05 -9.77
CA LYS A 140 -3.79 -3.63 -8.56
C LYS A 140 -2.27 -3.66 -8.61
N ALA A 141 -1.66 -4.05 -9.74
CA ALA A 141 -0.20 -4.05 -9.87
C ALA A 141 0.39 -2.63 -9.72
N LYS A 142 -0.28 -1.60 -10.27
CA LYS A 142 0.10 -0.19 -10.06
C LYS A 142 -0.01 0.19 -8.58
N TYR A 143 -1.13 -0.13 -7.93
CA TYR A 143 -1.30 0.09 -6.49
C TYR A 143 -0.19 -0.59 -5.67
N MET A 144 0.12 -1.86 -5.94
CA MET A 144 1.15 -2.60 -5.22
C MET A 144 2.53 -1.95 -5.35
N ARG A 145 2.87 -1.42 -6.52
CA ARG A 145 4.12 -0.68 -6.72
C ARG A 145 4.19 0.56 -5.82
N LEU A 146 3.10 1.32 -5.71
CA LEU A 146 3.03 2.50 -4.86
C LEU A 146 3.06 2.12 -3.37
N SER A 147 2.34 1.06 -2.98
CA SER A 147 2.32 0.50 -1.63
C SER A 147 3.72 0.11 -1.16
N ARG A 148 4.50 -0.58 -2.00
CA ARG A 148 5.89 -0.94 -1.71
C ARG A 148 6.78 0.28 -1.50
N ALA A 149 6.59 1.34 -2.30
CA ALA A 149 7.35 2.57 -2.12
C ALA A 149 7.05 3.23 -0.77
N VAL A 150 5.79 3.27 -0.31
CA VAL A 150 5.43 3.79 1.01
C VAL A 150 5.92 2.88 2.15
N GLY A 151 5.95 1.58 1.90
CA GLY A 151 6.50 0.55 2.78
C GLY A 151 5.71 0.33 4.07
N ILE A 152 6.00 -0.78 4.73
CA ILE A 152 5.36 -1.20 5.98
C ILE A 152 6.32 -0.94 7.14
N ILE A 153 5.85 -0.29 8.19
CA ILE A 153 6.65 -0.10 9.40
C ILE A 153 6.70 -1.40 10.18
N ASN A 154 7.91 -1.89 10.44
CA ASN A 154 8.21 -3.08 11.21
C ASN A 154 9.46 -2.84 12.05
N ASN A 155 9.32 -2.83 13.38
CA ASN A 155 10.43 -2.64 14.33
C ASN A 155 11.29 -1.39 14.03
N ASN A 156 10.65 -0.22 13.93
CA ASN A 156 11.30 1.08 13.65
C ASN A 156 12.00 1.16 12.29
N LYS A 157 11.67 0.23 11.38
CA LYS A 157 12.15 0.24 10.01
C LYS A 157 11.00 0.22 9.04
N VAL A 158 11.21 0.81 7.89
CA VAL A 158 10.28 0.70 6.77
C VAL A 158 10.77 -0.42 5.86
N ASP A 159 9.91 -1.40 5.64
CA ASP A 159 10.14 -2.49 4.70
C ASP A 159 9.42 -2.19 3.38
N HIS A 160 10.22 -2.02 2.32
CA HIS A 160 9.74 -1.75 0.96
C HIS A 160 9.58 -3.01 0.10
N ASN A 161 9.93 -4.19 0.64
CA ASN A 161 9.88 -5.46 -0.09
C ASN A 161 8.67 -6.31 0.30
N ARG A 162 7.80 -5.80 1.17
CA ARG A 162 6.60 -6.47 1.67
C ARG A 162 5.31 -5.90 1.09
#